data_AF-A0A7Y8L6L7-F1
#
_entry.id   AF-A0A7Y8L6L7-F1
#
_cell.length_a   1.000
_cell.length_b   1.000
_cell.length_c   1.000
_cell.angle_alpha   90.00
_cell.angle_beta   90.00
_cell.angle_gamma   90.00
#
_symmetry.space_group_name_H-M   'P 1'
#
loop_
_entity.id
_entity.type
_entity.pdbx_description
1 polymer ?
#
loop_
_entity_poly.entity_id
_entity_poly.type
_entity_poly.pdbx_seq_one_letter_code
_entity_poly.pdbx_strand_id
1 'polypeptide(L)'
;MTFLLLILAYFLGSVPTGVILTRAFSDVDPRTQGSKNIGATNIYRTAGKKLGILTLAGDILKGVIPVAVARGVLDSHFWIGAVALTVFLGHLYPVFLKFKGGKGIATGLGAFLALATLPAILSFFVFAAVVYKSRYISLGSLTAAAVFPVFLALFNPHPIYIPFAIVIGLFIFWRHRDNIQRLMAGIENKFGAKKS
;
A
#
# COMPACT_ATOMS: atom_id res chain seq x y z
N MET A 1 -14.31 0.79 22.53
CA MET A 1 -13.29 1.60 21.82
C MET A 1 -12.63 0.84 20.67
N THR A 2 -12.02 -0.32 20.91
CA THR A 2 -11.25 -1.08 19.91
C THR A 2 -12.02 -1.46 18.63
N PHE A 3 -13.21 -2.05 18.76
CA PHE A 3 -14.03 -2.41 17.59
C PHE A 3 -14.41 -1.20 16.73
N LEU A 4 -14.69 -0.06 17.37
CA LEU A 4 -14.96 1.19 16.67
C LEU A 4 -13.74 1.62 15.84
N LEU A 5 -12.53 1.53 16.40
CA LEU A 5 -11.30 1.85 15.66
C LEU A 5 -11.08 0.93 14.47
N LEU A 6 -11.39 -0.36 14.58
CA LEU A 6 -11.31 -1.29 13.44
C LEU A 6 -12.31 -0.90 12.34
N ILE A 7 -13.55 -0.61 12.69
CA ILE A 7 -14.58 -0.16 11.75
C ILE A 7 -14.13 1.12 11.05
N LEU A 8 -13.70 2.13 11.81
CA LEU A 8 -13.23 3.41 11.27
C LEU A 8 -11.98 3.23 10.40
N ALA A 9 -11.02 2.38 10.80
CA ALA A 9 -9.83 2.07 10.02
C ALA A 9 -10.19 1.42 8.67
N TYR A 10 -11.17 0.52 8.64
CA TYR A 10 -11.64 -0.09 7.40
C TYR A 10 -12.28 0.95 6.48
N PHE A 11 -13.17 1.81 6.99
CA PHE A 11 -13.81 2.86 6.19
C PHE A 11 -12.80 3.87 5.67
N LEU A 12 -11.83 4.28 6.49
CA LEU A 12 -10.76 5.19 6.09
C LEU A 12 -9.87 4.56 5.02
N GLY A 13 -9.48 3.29 5.18
CA GLY A 13 -8.76 2.53 4.17
C GLY A 13 -9.55 2.40 2.86
N SER A 14 -10.87 2.27 2.97
CA SER A 14 -11.81 2.14 1.85
C SER A 14 -11.95 3.40 1.00
N VAL A 15 -11.54 4.57 1.51
CA VAL A 15 -11.58 5.83 0.74
C VAL A 15 -10.72 5.70 -0.52
N PRO A 16 -11.32 5.80 -1.72
CA PRO A 16 -10.60 5.60 -2.97
C PRO A 16 -9.95 6.92 -3.43
N THR A 17 -8.94 7.38 -2.70
CA THR A 17 -8.22 8.65 -2.93
C THR A 17 -7.95 8.92 -4.40
N GLY A 18 -7.41 7.94 -5.11
CA GLY A 18 -7.09 8.08 -6.53
C GLY A 18 -8.29 8.32 -7.44
N VAL A 19 -9.41 7.64 -7.17
CA VAL A 19 -10.67 7.84 -7.92
C VAL A 19 -11.29 9.19 -7.61
N ILE A 20 -11.25 9.61 -6.34
CA ILE A 20 -11.78 10.91 -5.92
C ILE A 20 -11.00 12.04 -6.59
N LEU A 21 -9.66 11.99 -6.53
CA LEU A 21 -8.79 13.01 -7.11
C LEU A 21 -8.90 13.07 -8.63
N THR A 22 -8.92 11.93 -9.30
CA THR A 22 -9.09 11.91 -10.76
C THR A 22 -10.44 12.46 -11.17
N ARG A 23 -11.54 12.02 -10.54
CA ARG A 23 -12.89 12.55 -10.82
C ARG A 23 -13.04 14.05 -10.55
N ALA A 24 -12.33 14.59 -9.56
CA ALA A 24 -12.43 16.01 -9.20
C ALA A 24 -11.58 16.93 -10.09
N PHE A 25 -10.49 16.42 -10.68
CA PHE A 25 -9.47 17.25 -11.34
C PHE A 25 -9.06 16.77 -12.73
N SER A 26 -9.72 15.76 -13.30
CA SER A 26 -9.42 15.15 -14.59
C SER A 26 -10.64 14.40 -15.17
N ASP A 27 -10.69 14.24 -16.50
CA ASP A 27 -11.73 13.44 -17.17
C ASP A 27 -11.38 11.94 -17.26
N VAL A 28 -10.33 11.51 -16.57
CA VAL A 28 -9.79 10.15 -16.66
C VAL A 28 -10.35 9.26 -15.55
N ASP A 29 -10.97 8.14 -15.92
CA ASP A 29 -11.29 7.08 -14.95
C ASP A 29 -10.11 6.07 -14.84
N PRO A 30 -9.40 6.01 -13.70
CA PRO A 30 -8.27 5.08 -13.53
C PRO A 30 -8.67 3.61 -13.54
N ARG A 31 -9.97 3.29 -13.45
CA ARG A 31 -10.51 1.93 -13.50
C ARG A 31 -10.67 1.42 -14.93
N THR A 32 -10.82 2.32 -15.90
CA THR A 32 -10.92 1.96 -17.33
C THR A 32 -9.60 2.12 -18.04
N GLN A 33 -8.74 3.02 -17.55
CA GLN A 33 -7.49 3.38 -18.18
C GLN A 33 -6.25 2.69 -17.60
N GLY A 34 -5.27 2.50 -18.46
CA GLY A 34 -3.95 2.06 -18.06
C GLY A 34 -3.92 0.64 -17.49
N SER A 35 -3.45 0.46 -16.25
CA SER A 35 -3.41 -0.85 -15.58
C SER A 35 -4.73 -1.18 -14.89
N LYS A 36 -5.74 -0.30 -15.01
CA LYS A 36 -7.05 -0.39 -14.36
C LYS A 36 -6.97 -0.44 -12.82
N ASN A 37 -5.82 -0.05 -12.27
CA ASN A 37 -5.59 0.03 -10.83
C ASN A 37 -5.82 1.46 -10.35
N ILE A 38 -6.42 1.62 -9.18
CA ILE A 38 -6.71 2.93 -8.59
C ILE A 38 -5.51 3.58 -7.87
N GLY A 39 -4.39 2.87 -7.77
CA GLY A 39 -3.20 3.34 -7.07
C GLY A 39 -2.40 4.41 -7.82
N ALA A 40 -1.53 5.09 -7.07
CA ALA A 40 -0.72 6.21 -7.52
C ALA A 40 0.05 6.00 -8.83
N THR A 41 0.63 4.82 -9.06
CA THR A 41 1.42 4.54 -10.28
C THR A 41 0.56 4.60 -11.55
N ASN A 42 -0.68 4.11 -11.50
CA ASN A 42 -1.55 4.18 -12.67
C ASN A 42 -1.99 5.62 -12.91
N ILE A 43 -2.38 6.32 -11.85
CA ILE A 43 -2.83 7.72 -11.93
C ILE A 43 -1.71 8.63 -12.40
N TYR A 44 -0.47 8.43 -11.94
CA TYR A 44 0.70 9.13 -12.46
C TYR A 44 0.78 9.01 -13.99
N ARG A 45 0.49 7.82 -14.52
CA ARG A 45 0.58 7.52 -15.95
C ARG A 45 -0.63 7.98 -16.75
N THR A 46 -1.83 7.94 -16.17
CA THR A 46 -3.08 8.20 -16.91
C THR A 46 -3.60 9.62 -16.71
N ALA A 47 -3.38 10.23 -15.54
CA ALA A 47 -3.89 11.55 -15.16
C ALA A 47 -2.80 12.53 -14.72
N GLY A 48 -1.52 12.13 -14.83
CA GLY A 48 -0.37 13.01 -14.66
C GLY A 48 0.30 12.98 -13.28
N LYS A 49 1.51 13.55 -13.24
CA LYS A 49 2.42 13.50 -12.07
C LYS A 49 1.80 14.08 -10.80
N LYS A 50 1.13 15.23 -10.89
CA LYS A 50 0.52 15.91 -9.74
C LYS A 50 -0.52 15.03 -9.05
N LEU A 51 -1.48 14.48 -9.81
CA LEU A 51 -2.53 13.60 -9.26
C LEU A 51 -1.96 12.27 -8.77
N GLY A 52 -0.93 11.74 -9.43
CA GLY A 52 -0.22 10.54 -8.97
C GLY A 52 0.42 10.74 -7.59
N ILE A 53 1.12 11.86 -7.38
CA ILE A 53 1.76 12.19 -6.10
C ILE A 53 0.72 12.44 -5.01
N LEU A 54 -0.35 13.19 -5.30
CA LEU A 54 -1.43 13.44 -4.33
C LEU A 54 -2.13 12.14 -3.92
N THR A 55 -2.34 11.23 -4.88
CA THR A 55 -2.88 9.89 -4.57
C THR A 55 -1.95 9.12 -3.65
N LEU A 56 -0.65 9.13 -3.94
CA LEU A 56 0.35 8.45 -3.12
C LEU A 56 0.32 8.99 -1.69
N ALA A 57 0.34 10.32 -1.53
CA ALA A 57 0.30 10.97 -0.23
C ALA A 57 -0.98 10.60 0.54
N GLY A 58 -2.15 10.70 -0.09
CA GLY A 58 -3.41 10.35 0.57
C GLY A 58 -3.53 8.85 0.90
N ASP A 59 -3.02 7.96 0.05
CA ASP A 59 -3.00 6.52 0.34
C ASP A 59 -2.01 6.14 1.46
N ILE A 60 -0.89 6.87 1.61
CA ILE A 60 0.02 6.73 2.75
C ILE A 60 -0.66 7.26 4.01
N LEU A 61 -1.18 8.49 3.97
CA LEU A 61 -1.80 9.14 5.13
C LEU A 61 -2.96 8.33 5.69
N LYS A 62 -3.84 7.79 4.83
CA LYS A 62 -4.93 6.94 5.31
C LYS A 62 -4.44 5.67 5.99
N GLY A 63 -3.24 5.19 5.69
CA GLY A 63 -2.58 4.09 6.41
C GLY A 63 -1.92 4.52 7.72
N VAL A 64 -1.26 5.69 7.73
CA VAL A 64 -0.57 6.25 8.92
C VAL A 64 -1.57 6.61 10.01
N ILE A 65 -2.59 7.41 9.67
CA ILE A 65 -3.53 8.03 10.62
C ILE A 65 -4.17 7.01 11.57
N PRO A 66 -4.86 5.94 11.11
CA PRO A 66 -5.57 5.04 12.01
C PRO A 66 -4.61 4.24 12.91
N VAL A 67 -3.43 3.88 12.40
CA VAL A 67 -2.42 3.16 13.19
C VAL A 67 -1.77 4.06 14.23
N ALA A 68 -1.46 5.32 13.88
CA ALA A 68 -0.94 6.30 14.82
C ALA A 68 -1.95 6.61 15.94
N VAL A 69 -3.23 6.79 15.58
CA VAL A 69 -4.32 6.95 16.56
C VAL A 69 -4.41 5.72 17.46
N ALA A 70 -4.41 4.51 16.89
CA ALA A 70 -4.46 3.27 17.66
C ALA A 70 -3.29 3.16 18.65
N ARG A 71 -2.07 3.53 18.25
CA ARG A 71 -0.90 3.56 19.16
C ARG A 71 -1.02 4.55 20.30
N GLY A 72 -1.73 5.65 20.11
CA GLY A 72 -1.92 6.67 21.14
C GLY A 72 -3.05 6.37 22.13
N VAL A 73 -3.95 5.43 21.79
CA VAL A 73 -5.18 5.18 22.58
C VAL A 73 -5.39 3.72 22.98
N LEU A 74 -4.59 2.78 22.47
CA LEU A 74 -4.66 1.35 22.81
C LEU A 74 -3.34 0.88 23.42
N ASP A 75 -3.42 0.14 24.52
CA ASP A 75 -2.24 -0.47 25.16
C ASP A 75 -1.84 -1.80 24.50
N SER A 76 -2.76 -2.44 23.79
CA SER A 76 -2.55 -3.76 23.20
C SER A 76 -1.90 -3.69 21.81
N HIS A 77 -0.66 -4.14 21.72
CA HIS A 77 0.05 -4.30 20.44
C HIS A 77 -0.69 -5.21 19.44
N PHE A 78 -1.42 -6.21 19.92
CA PHE A 78 -2.26 -7.04 19.04
C PHE A 78 -3.31 -6.20 18.31
N TRP A 79 -4.04 -5.35 19.04
CA TRP A 79 -5.08 -4.52 18.45
C TRP A 79 -4.53 -3.40 17.55
N ILE A 80 -3.36 -2.86 17.86
CA ILE A 80 -2.65 -1.93 16.96
C ILE A 80 -2.29 -2.62 15.63
N GLY A 81 -1.76 -3.84 15.69
CA GLY A 81 -1.49 -4.65 14.49
C GLY A 81 -2.77 -4.99 13.70
N ALA A 82 -3.86 -5.28 14.40
CA ALA A 82 -5.17 -5.53 13.79
C ALA A 82 -5.70 -4.28 13.06
N VAL A 83 -5.51 -3.08 13.61
CA VAL A 83 -5.86 -1.82 12.92
C VAL A 83 -5.04 -1.64 11.64
N ALA A 84 -3.74 -1.92 11.67
CA ALA A 84 -2.87 -1.86 10.49
C ALA A 84 -3.32 -2.82 9.37
N LEU A 85 -3.69 -4.05 9.72
CA LEU A 85 -4.27 -4.99 8.76
C LEU A 85 -5.63 -4.51 8.25
N THR A 86 -6.48 -3.96 9.12
CA THR A 86 -7.85 -3.56 8.77
C THR A 86 -7.89 -2.39 7.81
N VAL A 87 -7.06 -1.35 8.03
CA VAL A 87 -6.95 -0.23 7.08
C VAL A 87 -6.39 -0.69 5.73
N PHE A 88 -5.43 -1.62 5.74
CA PHE A 88 -4.87 -2.21 4.53
C PHE A 88 -5.95 -2.99 3.75
N LEU A 89 -6.75 -3.81 4.43
CA LEU A 89 -7.87 -4.53 3.82
C LEU A 89 -8.93 -3.59 3.26
N GLY A 90 -9.20 -2.46 3.92
CA GLY A 90 -10.05 -1.39 3.38
C GLY A 90 -9.57 -0.89 2.02
N HIS A 91 -8.26 -0.69 1.83
CA HIS A 91 -7.71 -0.28 0.53
C HIS A 91 -7.82 -1.37 -0.55
N LEU A 92 -7.66 -2.65 -0.17
CA LEU A 92 -7.75 -3.78 -1.10
C LEU A 92 -9.19 -4.06 -1.54
N TYR A 93 -10.11 -3.96 -0.58
CA TYR A 93 -11.53 -4.28 -0.73
C TYR A 93 -12.40 -3.11 -0.24
N PRO A 94 -12.31 -1.94 -0.91
CA PRO A 94 -13.04 -0.75 -0.50
C PRO A 94 -14.53 -0.95 -0.75
N VAL A 95 -15.34 -0.78 0.29
CA VAL A 95 -16.82 -0.85 0.19
C VAL A 95 -17.36 0.13 -0.87
N PHE A 96 -16.76 1.31 -0.97
CA PHE A 96 -17.16 2.36 -1.92
C PHE A 96 -16.90 2.01 -3.40
N LEU A 97 -16.08 0.99 -3.68
CA LEU A 97 -15.84 0.50 -5.05
C LEU A 97 -16.26 -0.96 -5.24
N LYS A 98 -17.31 -1.40 -4.53
CA LYS A 98 -17.83 -2.78 -4.62
C LYS A 98 -16.72 -3.82 -4.39
N PHE A 99 -15.86 -3.55 -3.40
CA PHE A 99 -14.73 -4.39 -3.00
C PHE A 99 -13.65 -4.60 -4.08
N LYS A 100 -13.57 -3.71 -5.08
CA LYS A 100 -12.54 -3.72 -6.13
C LYS A 100 -11.54 -2.59 -5.93
N GLY A 101 -10.54 -2.83 -5.09
CA GLY A 101 -9.55 -1.82 -4.69
C GLY A 101 -8.17 -1.96 -5.34
N GLY A 102 -7.19 -1.30 -4.72
CA GLY A 102 -5.82 -1.26 -5.19
C GLY A 102 -4.99 -2.48 -4.76
N LYS A 103 -3.66 -2.30 -4.74
CA LYS A 103 -2.68 -3.31 -4.33
C LYS A 103 -2.12 -3.10 -2.93
N GLY A 104 -2.43 -1.97 -2.30
CA GLY A 104 -2.12 -1.71 -0.91
C GLY A 104 -0.67 -1.32 -0.60
N ILE A 105 0.21 -1.10 -1.59
CA ILE A 105 1.62 -0.74 -1.31
C ILE A 105 1.74 0.57 -0.52
N ALA A 106 1.07 1.63 -0.97
CA ALA A 106 1.13 2.94 -0.31
C ALA A 106 0.47 2.93 1.07
N THR A 107 -0.71 2.31 1.19
CA THR A 107 -1.41 2.16 2.48
C THR A 107 -0.66 1.24 3.44
N GLY A 108 -0.06 0.16 2.94
CA GLY A 108 0.82 -0.71 3.72
C GLY A 108 2.06 0.02 4.21
N LEU A 109 2.73 0.79 3.36
CA LEU A 109 3.87 1.64 3.77
C LEU A 109 3.46 2.63 4.87
N GLY A 110 2.32 3.31 4.72
CA GLY A 110 1.81 4.21 5.74
C GLY A 110 1.52 3.51 7.07
N ALA A 111 0.82 2.38 7.03
CA ALA A 111 0.54 1.57 8.22
C ALA A 111 1.84 1.10 8.89
N PHE A 112 2.82 0.63 8.10
CA PHE A 112 4.12 0.18 8.58
C PHE A 112 4.97 1.30 9.16
N LEU A 113 4.95 2.51 8.58
CA LEU A 113 5.66 3.67 9.13
C LEU A 113 5.15 4.04 10.52
N ALA A 114 3.83 3.97 10.73
CA ALA A 114 3.22 4.21 12.03
C ALA A 114 3.44 3.03 13.01
N LEU A 115 3.43 1.79 12.52
CA LEU A 115 3.60 0.58 13.32
C LEU A 115 5.04 0.39 13.80
N ALA A 116 6.01 0.53 12.89
CA ALA A 116 7.43 0.30 13.11
C ALA A 116 8.26 1.13 12.10
N THR A 117 8.55 2.38 12.48
CA THR A 117 9.14 3.40 11.60
C THR A 117 10.48 2.97 11.00
N LEU A 118 11.43 2.48 11.82
CA LEU A 118 12.74 2.07 11.33
C LEU A 118 12.68 0.89 10.34
N PRO A 119 12.02 -0.25 10.66
CA PRO A 119 11.78 -1.32 9.67
C PRO A 119 11.14 -0.84 8.37
N ALA A 120 10.16 0.07 8.44
CA ALA A 120 9.49 0.59 7.26
C ALA A 120 10.41 1.44 6.37
N ILE A 121 11.25 2.28 6.98
CA ILE A 121 12.27 3.08 6.27
C ILE A 121 13.29 2.17 5.59
N LEU A 122 13.77 1.14 6.28
CA LEU A 122 14.71 0.17 5.69
C LEU A 122 14.10 -0.59 4.51
N SER A 123 12.85 -1.05 4.65
CA SER A 123 12.11 -1.67 3.53
C SER A 123 11.90 -0.71 2.36
N PHE A 124 11.69 0.58 2.62
CA PHE A 124 11.61 1.60 1.57
C PHE A 124 12.94 1.79 0.84
N PHE A 125 14.08 1.75 1.53
CA PHE A 125 15.38 1.79 0.86
C PHE A 125 15.64 0.55 0.01
N VAL A 126 15.23 -0.64 0.47
CA VAL A 126 15.27 -1.87 -0.35
C VAL A 126 14.38 -1.74 -1.58
N PHE A 127 13.15 -1.23 -1.42
CA PHE A 127 12.27 -0.90 -2.53
C PHE A 127 12.98 0.01 -3.53
N ALA A 128 13.54 1.13 -3.07
CA ALA A 128 14.17 2.14 -3.91
C ALA A 128 15.38 1.57 -4.66
N ALA A 129 16.24 0.80 -3.99
CA ALA A 129 17.39 0.15 -4.60
C ALA A 129 16.98 -0.85 -5.70
N VAL A 130 15.96 -1.67 -5.44
CA VAL A 130 15.44 -2.63 -6.43
C VAL A 130 14.81 -1.91 -7.61
N VAL A 131 14.01 -0.87 -7.39
CA VAL A 131 13.41 -0.08 -8.48
C VAL A 131 14.46 0.66 -9.28
N TYR A 132 15.49 1.22 -8.62
CA TYR A 132 16.59 1.91 -9.28
C TYR A 132 17.33 0.97 -10.25
N LYS A 133 17.67 -0.24 -9.79
CA LYS A 133 18.41 -1.24 -10.60
C LYS A 133 17.55 -1.90 -11.68
N SER A 134 16.32 -2.30 -11.35
CA SER A 134 15.48 -3.12 -12.24
C SER A 134 14.50 -2.30 -13.09
N ARG A 135 14.18 -1.08 -12.67
CA ARG A 135 13.07 -0.25 -13.19
C ARG A 135 11.68 -0.87 -12.99
N TYR A 136 11.52 -1.93 -12.21
CA TYR A 136 10.22 -2.55 -11.95
C TYR A 136 9.67 -2.14 -10.57
N ILE A 137 8.60 -1.35 -10.55
CA ILE A 137 7.90 -0.98 -9.31
C ILE A 137 7.32 -2.21 -8.60
N SER A 138 6.78 -3.16 -9.36
CA SER A 138 6.21 -4.40 -8.82
C SER A 138 7.26 -5.25 -8.12
N LEU A 139 8.44 -5.41 -8.71
CA LEU A 139 9.55 -6.14 -8.08
C LEU A 139 9.99 -5.48 -6.78
N GLY A 140 10.24 -4.16 -6.80
CA GLY A 140 10.60 -3.43 -5.59
C GLY A 140 9.55 -3.56 -4.49
N SER A 141 8.25 -3.50 -4.86
CA SER A 141 7.14 -3.62 -3.92
C SER A 141 7.08 -5.00 -3.26
N LEU A 142 7.29 -6.07 -4.05
CA LEU A 142 7.31 -7.45 -3.57
C LEU A 142 8.52 -7.70 -2.66
N THR A 143 9.71 -7.21 -3.05
CA THR A 143 10.91 -7.34 -2.22
C THR A 143 10.76 -6.60 -0.90
N ALA A 144 10.23 -5.37 -0.92
CA ALA A 144 10.00 -4.60 0.31
C ALA A 144 9.01 -5.29 1.26
N ALA A 145 7.93 -5.86 0.73
CA ALA A 145 6.97 -6.63 1.52
C ALA A 145 7.59 -7.91 2.11
N ALA A 146 8.49 -8.58 1.38
CA ALA A 146 9.18 -9.78 1.85
C ALA A 146 10.21 -9.49 2.96
N VAL A 147 10.99 -8.39 2.84
CA VAL A 147 12.01 -8.06 3.85
C VAL A 147 11.45 -7.38 5.09
N PHE A 148 10.25 -6.80 5.03
CA PHE A 148 9.66 -6.10 6.18
C PHE A 148 9.52 -6.97 7.45
N PRO A 149 8.95 -8.20 7.42
CA PRO A 149 8.93 -9.07 8.60
C PRO A 149 10.33 -9.46 9.10
N VAL A 150 11.33 -9.53 8.22
CA VAL A 150 12.73 -9.77 8.62
C VAL A 150 13.26 -8.57 9.40
N PHE A 151 13.02 -7.34 8.94
CA PHE A 151 13.40 -6.15 9.70
C PHE A 151 12.62 -6.01 11.02
N LEU A 152 11.35 -6.43 11.08
CA LEU A 152 10.63 -6.50 12.36
C LEU A 152 11.32 -7.46 13.35
N ALA A 153 11.77 -8.63 12.88
CA ALA A 153 12.47 -9.60 13.72
C ALA A 153 13.83 -9.07 14.20
N LEU A 154 14.57 -8.36 13.35
CA LEU A 154 15.90 -7.83 13.68
C LEU A 154 15.89 -6.62 14.62
N PHE A 155 14.95 -5.69 14.43
CA PHE A 155 14.87 -4.44 15.21
C PHE A 155 13.86 -4.50 16.35
N ASN A 156 13.15 -5.62 16.47
CA ASN A 156 12.31 -6.03 17.59
C ASN A 156 11.40 -4.95 18.21
N PRO A 157 10.56 -4.24 17.43
CA PRO A 157 9.64 -3.23 17.99
C PRO A 157 8.54 -3.87 18.85
N HIS A 158 7.98 -5.01 18.41
CA HIS A 158 7.16 -5.93 19.21
C HIS A 158 6.92 -7.23 18.39
N PRO A 159 7.09 -8.44 18.95
CA PRO A 159 6.98 -9.70 18.19
C PRO A 159 5.62 -9.91 17.50
N ILE A 160 4.53 -9.45 18.12
CA ILE A 160 3.17 -9.61 17.57
C ILE A 160 2.97 -8.94 16.21
N TYR A 161 3.81 -8.00 15.80
CA TYR A 161 3.69 -7.33 14.51
C TYR A 161 4.15 -8.21 13.34
N ILE A 162 4.99 -9.22 13.59
CA ILE A 162 5.50 -10.14 12.57
C ILE A 162 4.36 -10.92 11.88
N PRO A 163 3.43 -11.60 12.58
CA PRO A 163 2.33 -12.29 11.92
C PRO A 163 1.43 -11.34 11.10
N PHE A 164 1.15 -10.12 11.59
CA PHE A 164 0.40 -9.13 10.79
C PHE A 164 1.15 -8.71 9.53
N ALA A 165 2.46 -8.48 9.63
CA ALA A 165 3.32 -8.17 8.48
C ALA A 165 3.34 -9.31 7.45
N ILE A 166 3.41 -10.57 7.89
CA ILE A 166 3.33 -11.74 7.02
C ILE A 166 1.98 -11.78 6.30
N VAL A 167 0.87 -11.62 7.01
CA VAL A 167 -0.47 -11.62 6.41
C VAL A 167 -0.62 -10.49 5.39
N ILE A 168 -0.20 -9.27 5.72
CA ILE A 168 -0.20 -8.14 4.79
C ILE A 168 0.69 -8.44 3.57
N GLY A 169 1.87 -9.01 3.80
CA GLY A 169 2.79 -9.45 2.75
C GLY A 169 2.14 -10.46 1.80
N LEU A 170 1.50 -11.50 2.33
CA LEU A 170 0.80 -12.51 1.53
C LEU A 170 -0.29 -11.89 0.65
N PHE A 171 -1.08 -10.96 1.20
CA PHE A 171 -2.05 -10.22 0.39
C PHE A 171 -1.38 -9.36 -0.69
N ILE A 172 -0.26 -8.69 -0.39
CA ILE A 172 0.50 -7.93 -1.38
C ILE A 172 0.93 -8.84 -2.53
N PHE A 173 1.50 -10.02 -2.24
CA PHE A 173 1.89 -10.99 -3.25
C PHE A 173 0.68 -11.45 -4.09
N TRP A 174 -0.43 -11.79 -3.45
CA TRP A 174 -1.66 -12.19 -4.13
C TRP A 174 -2.22 -11.10 -5.06
N ARG A 175 -2.20 -9.83 -4.61
CA ARG A 175 -2.61 -8.67 -5.43
C ARG A 175 -1.65 -8.37 -6.58
N HIS A 176 -0.43 -8.93 -6.55
CA HIS A 176 0.59 -8.77 -7.58
C HIS A 176 0.76 -9.99 -8.47
N ARG A 177 -0.06 -11.04 -8.36
CA ARG A 177 0.04 -12.26 -9.18
C ARG A 177 0.20 -11.98 -10.69
N ASP A 178 -0.56 -11.04 -11.25
CA ASP A 178 -0.46 -10.69 -12.67
C ASP A 178 0.88 -9.99 -12.99
N ASN A 179 1.44 -9.23 -12.05
CA ASN A 179 2.77 -8.63 -12.18
C ASN A 179 3.87 -9.68 -12.06
N ILE A 180 3.70 -10.65 -11.18
CA ILE A 180 4.62 -11.78 -11.02
C ILE A 180 4.68 -12.57 -12.32
N GLN A 181 3.53 -12.91 -12.92
CA GLN A 181 3.45 -13.57 -14.22
C GLN A 181 4.17 -12.76 -15.32
N ARG A 182 3.96 -11.45 -15.38
CA ARG A 182 4.65 -10.59 -16.36
C ARG A 182 6.14 -10.43 -16.08
N LEU A 183 6.58 -10.43 -14.83
CA LEU A 183 8.00 -10.42 -14.46
C LEU A 183 8.68 -11.71 -14.92
N MET A 184 8.06 -12.86 -14.65
CA MET A 184 8.56 -14.18 -15.08
C MET A 184 8.62 -14.29 -16.61
N ALA A 185 7.64 -13.71 -17.31
CA ALA A 185 7.60 -13.67 -18.77
C ALA A 185 8.49 -12.56 -19.38
N GLY A 186 9.14 -11.71 -18.58
CA GLY A 186 10.00 -10.62 -19.08
C GLY A 186 9.24 -9.44 -19.75
N ILE A 187 7.92 -9.36 -19.59
CA ILE A 187 7.04 -8.38 -20.23
C ILE A 187 6.44 -7.36 -19.25
N GLU A 188 6.95 -7.30 -18.01
CA GLU A 188 6.48 -6.32 -17.03
C GLU A 188 6.85 -4.88 -17.44
N ASN A 189 5.96 -3.93 -17.15
CA ASN A 189 6.19 -2.54 -17.50
C ASN A 189 7.34 -1.93 -16.70
N LYS A 190 8.34 -1.39 -17.39
CA LYS A 190 9.41 -0.59 -16.78
C LYS A 190 8.92 0.81 -16.44
N PHE A 191 9.29 1.29 -15.26
CA PHE A 191 9.00 2.66 -14.83
C PHE A 191 9.74 3.66 -15.72
N GLY A 192 9.01 4.67 -16.20
CA GLY A 192 9.53 5.74 -17.06
C GLY A 192 9.77 5.35 -18.52
N ALA A 193 9.36 4.16 -18.97
CA ALA A 193 9.36 3.85 -20.40
C ALA A 193 8.31 4.72 -21.12
N LYS A 194 8.70 5.39 -22.22
CA LYS A 194 7.74 6.07 -23.10
C LYS A 194 6.86 5.01 -23.77
N LYS A 195 5.56 5.29 -23.91
CA LYS A 195 4.71 4.52 -24.83
C LYS A 195 5.20 4.83 -26.25
N SER A 196 5.51 3.78 -27.02
CA SER A 196 5.41 3.85 -28.48
C SER A 196 3.95 3.97 -28.88
#